data_AF-A0A0C3BTB9-F1
#
_entry.id   AF-A0A0C3BTB9-F1
#
_cell.length_a   1.000
_cell.length_b   1.000
_cell.length_c   1.000
_cell.angle_alpha   90.00
_cell.angle_beta   90.00
_cell.angle_gamma   90.00
#
_symmetry.space_group_name_H-M   'P 1'
#
loop_
_entity.id
_entity.type
_entity.pdbx_description
1 polymer ?
#
loop_
_entity_poly.entity_id
_entity_poly.type
_entity_poly.pdbx_seq_one_letter_code
_entity_poly.pdbx_strand_id
1 'polypeptide(L)'
;MEIIELEKLPGLKRGEKQKVSEEQESAIRTGLVEWREDELLDKIYPETSSISAQTVLGDDVIDKLASCGERIETQAEMQRHVQWAIGFDANTGYSTIYSEMLLAKLRSIYTQFDDKTAVEDAHIVELQVMPEEVDPTDFYATSAQLHTRQTGVLTAGIEVEAELVGQEVLEERGAAMEVLKGSLQV
;
A
#
# COMPACT_ATOMS: atom_id res chain seq x y z
N MET A 1 0.28 -28.83 61.46
CA MET A 1 1.04 -28.18 60.38
C MET A 1 0.42 -28.64 59.09
N GLU A 2 -0.42 -27.81 58.48
CA GLU A 2 -1.06 -28.13 57.20
C GLU A 2 -0.05 -27.86 56.08
N ILE A 3 0.17 -28.87 55.24
CA ILE A 3 1.05 -28.80 54.08
C ILE A 3 0.18 -28.31 52.93
N ILE A 4 0.37 -27.05 52.53
CA ILE A 4 -0.29 -26.47 51.38
C ILE A 4 0.53 -26.87 50.14
N GLU A 5 0.05 -27.86 49.40
CA GLU A 5 0.62 -28.23 48.10
C GLU A 5 0.10 -27.26 47.03
N LEU A 6 0.94 -26.30 46.62
CA LEU A 6 0.67 -25.47 45.44
C LEU A 6 0.88 -26.33 44.18
N GLU A 7 -0.22 -26.77 43.57
CA GLU A 7 -0.20 -27.35 42.23
C GLU A 7 0.40 -26.36 41.22
N LYS A 8 1.51 -26.77 40.60
CA LYS A 8 2.21 -26.00 39.58
C LYS A 8 1.37 -26.01 38.30
N LEU A 9 0.61 -24.93 38.06
CA LEU A 9 -0.10 -24.76 36.80
C LEU A 9 0.91 -24.83 35.62
N PRO A 10 0.60 -25.58 34.56
CA PRO A 10 1.49 -25.73 33.41
C PRO A 10 1.78 -24.35 32.81
N GLY A 11 3.06 -24.02 32.73
CA GLY A 11 3.52 -22.70 32.29
C GLY A 11 2.94 -22.33 30.93
N LEU A 12 2.30 -21.16 30.87
CA LEU A 12 1.80 -20.54 29.65
C LEU A 12 2.95 -20.48 28.65
N LYS A 13 2.88 -21.25 27.57
CA LYS A 13 3.88 -21.17 26.49
C LYS A 13 3.78 -19.78 25.90
N ARG A 14 4.81 -18.97 26.14
CA ARG A 14 4.94 -17.62 25.59
C ARG A 14 4.86 -17.74 24.06
N GLY A 15 3.74 -17.31 23.48
CA GLY A 15 3.57 -17.29 22.04
C GLY A 15 4.69 -16.49 21.38
N GLU A 16 5.18 -16.98 20.25
CA GLU A 16 6.11 -16.24 19.41
C GLU A 16 5.42 -14.95 18.96
N LYS A 17 6.04 -13.79 19.26
CA LYS A 17 5.48 -12.52 18.83
C LYS A 17 5.55 -12.47 17.31
N GLN A 18 4.39 -12.34 16.67
CA GLN A 18 4.32 -12.07 15.25
C GLN A 18 5.06 -10.74 15.00
N LYS A 19 6.18 -10.84 14.29
CA LYS A 19 6.91 -9.65 13.85
C LYS A 19 6.20 -9.11 12.62
N VAL A 20 5.91 -7.82 12.63
CA VAL A 20 5.51 -7.09 11.42
C VAL A 20 6.71 -7.06 10.48
N SER A 21 6.47 -7.15 9.17
CA SER A 21 7.54 -6.96 8.20
C SER A 21 8.01 -5.51 8.22
N GLU A 22 9.32 -5.27 8.09
CA GLU A 22 9.88 -3.90 8.07
C GLU A 22 9.26 -3.04 6.96
N GLU A 23 8.87 -3.66 5.84
CA GLU A 23 8.16 -2.99 4.75
C GLU A 23 6.79 -2.46 5.19
N GLN A 24 6.02 -3.27 5.94
CA GLN A 24 4.71 -2.86 6.43
C GLN A 24 4.84 -1.77 7.48
N GLU A 25 5.79 -1.88 8.42
CA GLU A 25 6.05 -0.82 9.40
C GLU A 25 6.42 0.50 8.72
N SER A 26 7.29 0.44 7.71
CA SER A 26 7.74 1.62 6.94
C SER A 26 6.60 2.30 6.19
N ALA A 27 5.72 1.53 5.55
CA ALA A 27 4.59 2.10 4.82
C ALA A 27 3.50 2.63 5.75
N ILE A 28 3.25 1.99 6.91
CA ILE A 28 2.37 2.57 7.95
C ILE A 28 2.94 3.90 8.44
N ARG A 29 4.24 3.95 8.76
CA ARG A 29 4.90 5.19 9.19
C ARG A 29 4.76 6.29 8.14
N THR A 30 5.07 5.98 6.87
CA THR A 30 4.98 6.94 5.76
C THR A 30 3.56 7.45 5.57
N GLY A 31 2.58 6.54 5.48
CA GLY A 31 1.18 6.91 5.27
C GLY A 31 0.56 7.72 6.43
N LEU A 32 1.04 7.51 7.65
CA LEU A 32 0.64 8.33 8.81
C LEU A 32 1.32 9.70 8.85
N VAL A 33 2.59 9.79 8.45
CA VAL A 33 3.33 11.06 8.35
C VAL A 33 2.71 11.96 7.28
N GLU A 34 2.47 11.43 6.09
CA GLU A 34 1.80 12.16 5.00
C GLU A 34 0.41 12.63 5.43
N TRP A 35 -0.41 11.73 5.99
CA TRP A 35 -1.74 12.09 6.49
C TRP A 35 -1.72 13.15 7.58
N ARG A 36 -0.74 13.10 8.47
CA ARG A 36 -0.56 14.09 9.53
C ARG A 36 -0.32 15.49 8.95
N GLU A 37 0.50 15.57 7.91
CA GLU A 37 0.92 16.82 7.29
C GLU A 37 -0.13 17.39 6.34
N ASP A 38 -0.78 16.54 5.55
CA ASP A 38 -1.70 16.96 4.49
C ASP A 38 -3.16 17.13 4.95
N GLU A 39 -3.64 16.31 5.89
CA GLU A 39 -5.07 16.29 6.26
C GLU A 39 -5.32 16.65 7.72
N LEU A 40 -4.52 16.10 8.64
CA LEU A 40 -4.79 16.23 10.07
C LEU A 40 -4.49 17.63 10.58
N LEU A 41 -3.36 18.22 10.16
CA LEU A 41 -2.96 19.56 10.56
C LEU A 41 -4.00 20.60 10.13
N ASP A 42 -4.41 20.57 8.86
CA ASP A 42 -5.40 21.48 8.29
C ASP A 42 -6.77 21.38 8.97
N LYS A 43 -7.15 20.19 9.43
CA LYS A 43 -8.43 19.99 10.15
C LYS A 43 -8.41 20.51 11.57
N ILE A 44 -7.28 20.39 12.27
CA ILE A 44 -7.18 20.84 13.67
C ILE A 44 -6.90 22.34 13.73
N TYR A 45 -6.12 22.86 12.78
CA TYR A 45 -5.69 24.25 12.74
C TYR A 45 -5.87 24.88 11.35
N PRO A 46 -7.11 25.09 10.89
CA PRO A 46 -7.42 25.52 9.51
C PRO A 46 -6.86 26.89 9.10
N GLU A 47 -6.39 27.69 10.04
CA GLU A 47 -5.89 29.06 9.79
C GLU A 47 -4.48 29.30 10.35
N THR A 48 -3.81 28.27 10.88
CA THR A 48 -2.53 28.44 11.58
C THR A 48 -1.40 27.70 10.87
N SER A 49 -0.53 28.43 10.17
CA SER A 49 0.66 27.87 9.50
C SER A 49 1.88 27.69 10.41
N SER A 50 1.79 28.12 11.67
CA SER A 50 2.94 28.16 12.59
C SER A 50 3.08 26.94 13.50
N ILE A 51 2.11 26.02 13.48
CA ILE A 51 2.14 24.81 14.31
C ILE A 51 2.75 23.68 13.50
N SER A 52 3.75 23.00 14.07
CA SER A 52 4.33 21.81 13.45
C SER A 52 3.34 20.65 13.51
N ALA A 53 3.18 19.94 12.39
CA ALA A 53 2.37 18.73 12.30
C ALA A 53 2.76 17.68 13.37
N GLN A 54 4.04 17.61 13.71
CA GLN A 54 4.60 16.75 14.76
C GLN A 54 4.03 17.05 16.17
N THR A 55 3.57 18.28 16.41
CA THR A 55 2.92 18.65 17.68
C THR A 55 1.51 18.06 17.78
N VAL A 56 0.86 17.89 16.64
CA VAL A 56 -0.49 17.31 16.54
C VAL A 56 -0.44 15.80 16.73
N LEU A 57 0.47 15.13 16.02
CA LEU A 57 0.71 13.71 16.13
C LEU A 57 2.22 13.45 16.19
N GLY A 58 2.70 13.14 17.39
CA GLY A 58 4.11 12.88 17.65
C GLY A 58 4.63 11.68 16.88
N ASP A 59 5.90 11.72 16.50
CA ASP A 59 6.55 10.58 15.83
C ASP A 59 6.57 9.34 16.73
N ASP A 60 6.60 9.52 18.05
CA ASP A 60 6.55 8.42 19.01
C ASP A 60 5.21 7.66 18.96
N VAL A 61 4.12 8.37 18.67
CA VAL A 61 2.80 7.77 18.47
C VAL A 61 2.80 6.98 17.17
N ILE A 62 3.28 7.59 16.08
CA ILE A 62 3.36 6.94 14.76
C ILE A 62 4.22 5.66 14.86
N ASP A 63 5.37 5.75 15.52
CA ASP A 63 6.28 4.62 15.71
C ASP A 63 5.66 3.50 16.54
N LYS A 64 4.92 3.82 17.60
CA LYS A 64 4.19 2.81 18.38
C LYS A 64 3.09 2.13 17.57
N LEU A 65 2.40 2.87 16.71
CA LEU A 65 1.37 2.30 15.83
C LEU A 65 2.01 1.42 14.75
N ALA A 66 3.09 1.89 14.13
CA ALA A 66 3.80 1.18 13.07
C ALA A 66 4.45 -0.12 13.58
N SER A 67 5.09 -0.07 14.75
CA SER A 67 5.72 -1.25 15.39
C SER A 67 4.74 -2.15 16.14
N CYS A 68 3.44 -1.83 16.11
CA CYS A 68 2.44 -2.66 16.75
C CYS A 68 2.26 -3.95 15.94
N GLY A 69 2.60 -5.10 16.55
CA GLY A 69 2.40 -6.42 15.95
C GLY A 69 0.93 -6.81 15.72
N GLU A 70 0.00 -5.99 16.19
CA GLU A 70 -1.44 -6.24 16.15
C GLU A 70 -2.13 -5.18 15.31
N ARG A 71 -3.08 -5.61 14.48
CA ARG A 71 -3.93 -4.70 13.72
C ARG A 71 -4.88 -4.01 14.67
N ILE A 72 -4.80 -2.69 14.71
CA ILE A 72 -5.67 -1.87 15.56
C ILE A 72 -6.97 -1.62 14.79
N GLU A 73 -8.03 -2.32 15.19
CA GLU A 73 -9.36 -2.23 14.57
C GLU A 73 -10.32 -1.41 15.41
N THR A 74 -10.10 -1.34 16.73
CA THR A 74 -10.98 -0.65 17.67
C THR A 74 -10.29 0.51 18.39
N GLN A 75 -11.09 1.49 18.82
CA GLN A 75 -10.59 2.62 19.63
C GLN A 75 -10.00 2.14 20.96
N ALA A 76 -10.58 1.09 21.55
CA ALA A 76 -10.12 0.52 22.82
C ALA A 76 -8.73 -0.12 22.68
N GLU A 77 -8.44 -0.79 21.57
CA GLU A 77 -7.09 -1.25 21.24
C GLU A 77 -6.15 -0.07 21.10
N MET A 78 -6.52 0.94 20.31
CA MET A 78 -5.67 2.12 20.09
C MET A 78 -5.28 2.81 21.40
N GLN A 79 -6.24 2.95 22.32
CA GLN A 79 -6.01 3.56 23.64
C GLN A 79 -5.04 2.74 24.52
N ARG A 80 -4.99 1.41 24.35
CA ARG A 80 -4.05 0.54 25.08
C ARG A 80 -2.62 0.69 24.58
N HIS A 81 -2.45 0.95 23.29
CA HIS A 81 -1.13 1.04 22.66
C HIS A 81 -0.55 2.46 22.69
N VAL A 82 -1.41 3.48 22.62
CA VAL A 82 -0.99 4.87 22.42
C VAL A 82 -1.75 5.81 23.33
N GLN A 83 -1.01 6.67 24.02
CA GLN A 83 -1.55 7.85 24.69
C GLN A 83 -1.43 9.06 23.77
N TRP A 84 -2.51 9.38 23.06
CA TRP A 84 -2.59 10.53 22.18
C TRP A 84 -3.55 11.58 22.75
N ALA A 85 -3.01 12.68 23.27
CA ALA A 85 -3.76 13.68 24.02
C ALA A 85 -4.90 14.34 23.24
N ILE A 86 -4.78 14.44 21.91
CA ILE A 86 -5.84 15.02 21.05
C ILE A 86 -6.91 13.97 20.71
N GLY A 87 -6.49 12.70 20.61
CA GLY A 87 -7.38 11.57 20.30
C GLY A 87 -8.28 11.15 21.46
N PHE A 88 -7.85 11.39 22.70
CA PHE A 88 -8.58 10.94 23.88
C PHE A 88 -8.74 12.07 24.88
N ASP A 89 -9.99 12.33 25.29
CA ASP A 89 -10.24 13.29 26.37
C ASP A 89 -9.81 12.68 27.71
N ALA A 90 -8.81 13.30 28.34
CA ALA A 90 -8.26 12.86 29.61
C ALA A 90 -9.28 12.88 30.76
N ASN A 91 -10.33 13.70 30.66
CA ASN A 91 -11.31 13.86 31.74
C ASN A 91 -12.43 12.81 31.66
N THR A 92 -12.84 12.46 30.45
CA THR A 92 -13.98 11.57 30.23
C THR A 92 -13.57 10.16 29.80
N GLY A 93 -12.34 10.00 29.30
CA GLY A 93 -11.84 8.75 28.75
C GLY A 93 -12.48 8.38 27.40
N TYR A 94 -13.29 9.27 26.83
CA TYR A 94 -13.92 9.05 25.52
C TYR A 94 -12.96 9.40 24.38
N SER A 95 -13.17 8.70 23.27
CA SER A 95 -12.58 8.96 21.97
C SER A 95 -13.08 10.27 21.40
N THR A 96 -12.18 11.05 20.82
CA THR A 96 -12.54 12.25 20.05
C THR A 96 -12.73 11.90 18.57
N ILE A 97 -13.32 12.81 17.80
CA ILE A 97 -13.48 12.68 16.34
C ILE A 97 -12.12 12.42 15.66
N TYR A 98 -11.03 12.98 16.18
CA TYR A 98 -9.68 12.79 15.63
C TYR A 98 -9.18 11.35 15.80
N SER A 99 -9.56 10.69 16.88
CA SER A 99 -9.24 9.26 17.08
C SER A 99 -9.96 8.37 16.08
N GLU A 100 -11.22 8.69 15.73
CA GLU A 100 -11.96 7.99 14.68
C GLU A 100 -11.32 8.19 13.32
N MET A 101 -10.87 9.42 13.03
CA MET A 101 -10.16 9.71 11.80
C MET A 101 -8.84 8.95 11.67
N LEU A 102 -8.05 8.91 12.74
CA LEU A 102 -6.81 8.12 12.78
C LEU A 102 -7.09 6.63 12.54
N LEU A 103 -8.12 6.09 13.21
CA LEU A 103 -8.53 4.69 13.03
C LEU A 103 -8.99 4.41 11.60
N ALA A 104 -9.74 5.33 10.98
CA ALA A 104 -10.16 5.23 9.59
C ALA A 104 -8.95 5.23 8.64
N LYS A 105 -7.94 6.08 8.88
CA LYS A 105 -6.72 6.10 8.08
C LYS A 105 -5.92 4.81 8.24
N LEU A 106 -5.76 4.31 9.46
CA LEU A 106 -5.11 3.02 9.73
C LEU A 106 -5.80 1.87 8.99
N ARG A 107 -7.13 1.80 9.04
CA ARG A 107 -7.92 0.82 8.28
C ARG A 107 -7.66 0.92 6.79
N SER A 108 -7.65 2.14 6.23
CA SER A 108 -7.34 2.36 4.82
C SER A 108 -5.95 1.84 4.44
N ILE A 109 -4.93 2.07 5.28
CA ILE A 109 -3.58 1.55 5.07
C ILE A 109 -3.60 0.01 5.11
N TYR A 110 -4.25 -0.60 6.11
CA TYR A 110 -4.33 -2.07 6.20
C TYR A 110 -5.04 -2.69 5.00
N THR A 111 -6.12 -2.08 4.50
CA THR A 111 -6.83 -2.57 3.31
C THR A 111 -5.91 -2.59 2.08
N GLN A 112 -5.06 -1.58 1.88
CA GLN A 112 -4.10 -1.58 0.76
C GLN A 112 -3.13 -2.77 0.83
N PHE A 113 -2.76 -3.20 2.04
CA PHE A 113 -1.92 -4.39 2.22
C PHE A 113 -2.69 -5.69 2.01
N ASP A 114 -3.93 -5.77 2.48
CA ASP A 114 -4.78 -6.94 2.25
C ASP A 114 -5.01 -7.14 0.74
N ASP A 115 -5.26 -6.07 0.01
CA ASP A 115 -5.42 -6.09 -1.44
C ASP A 115 -4.13 -6.54 -2.14
N LYS A 116 -2.97 -6.02 -1.73
CA LYS A 116 -1.66 -6.42 -2.29
C LYS A 116 -1.36 -7.89 -2.03
N THR A 117 -1.62 -8.36 -0.81
CA THR A 117 -1.39 -9.76 -0.41
C THR A 117 -2.33 -10.69 -1.17
N ALA A 118 -3.60 -10.31 -1.34
CA ALA A 118 -4.57 -11.10 -2.10
C ALA A 118 -4.20 -11.24 -3.59
N VAL A 119 -3.63 -10.19 -4.20
CA VAL A 119 -3.14 -10.23 -5.58
C VAL A 119 -1.92 -11.14 -5.71
N GLU A 120 -0.97 -11.04 -4.78
CA GLU A 120 0.22 -11.90 -4.76
C GLU A 120 -0.16 -13.37 -4.60
N ASP A 121 -1.07 -13.68 -3.67
CA ASP A 121 -1.59 -15.03 -3.46
C ASP A 121 -2.33 -15.57 -4.69
N ALA A 122 -3.17 -14.75 -5.34
CA ALA A 122 -3.85 -15.13 -6.57
C ALA A 122 -2.86 -15.42 -7.71
N HIS A 123 -1.79 -14.63 -7.83
CA HIS A 123 -0.75 -14.86 -8.83
C HIS A 123 0.05 -16.13 -8.56
N ILE A 124 0.35 -16.44 -7.28
CA ILE A 124 1.01 -17.70 -6.91
C ILE A 124 0.11 -18.90 -7.25
N VAL A 125 -1.19 -18.81 -7.00
CA VAL A 125 -2.15 -19.85 -7.38
C VAL A 125 -2.16 -20.04 -8.90
N GLU A 126 -2.20 -18.96 -9.69
CA GLU A 126 -2.13 -19.02 -11.15
C GLU A 126 -0.84 -19.70 -11.65
N LEU A 127 0.31 -19.36 -11.06
CA LEU A 127 1.59 -20.00 -11.37
C LEU A 127 1.67 -21.48 -10.91
N GLN A 128 0.92 -21.84 -9.87
CA GLN A 128 0.81 -23.22 -9.37
C GLN A 128 -0.24 -24.06 -10.10
N VAL A 129 -1.07 -23.46 -10.97
CA VAL A 129 -1.81 -24.21 -11.99
C VAL A 129 -0.78 -24.68 -13.03
N MET A 130 0.00 -25.70 -12.64
CA MET A 130 0.71 -26.52 -13.59
C MET A 130 -0.33 -27.17 -14.50
N PRO A 131 -0.17 -27.14 -15.83
CA PRO A 131 -0.99 -27.96 -16.70
C PRO A 131 -0.81 -29.43 -16.27
N GLU A 132 -1.91 -30.00 -15.78
CA GLU A 132 -2.03 -31.43 -15.52
C GLU A 132 -1.87 -32.14 -16.87
N GLU A 133 -0.71 -32.77 -17.05
CA GLU A 133 -0.29 -33.47 -18.27
C GLU A 133 -0.15 -32.59 -19.52
N VAL A 134 1.05 -32.02 -19.73
CA VAL A 134 1.49 -31.69 -21.10
C VAL A 134 1.70 -33.02 -21.81
N ASP A 135 0.80 -33.38 -22.72
CA ASP A 135 0.97 -34.53 -23.61
C ASP A 135 2.31 -34.36 -24.35
N PRO A 136 3.26 -35.30 -24.23
CA PRO A 136 4.55 -35.23 -24.90
C PRO A 136 4.43 -35.02 -26.41
N THR A 137 3.31 -35.44 -27.00
CA THR A 137 3.05 -35.35 -28.45
C THR A 137 2.86 -33.90 -28.91
N ASP A 138 2.29 -33.04 -28.07
CA ASP A 138 2.06 -31.62 -28.40
C ASP A 138 3.36 -30.80 -28.36
N PHE A 139 4.28 -31.15 -27.47
CA PHE A 139 5.60 -30.51 -27.36
C PHE A 139 6.44 -30.66 -28.64
N TYR A 140 6.37 -31.84 -29.28
CA TYR A 140 7.06 -32.08 -30.55
C TYR A 140 6.31 -31.50 -31.76
N ALA A 141 4.98 -31.32 -31.68
CA ALA A 141 4.19 -30.73 -32.77
C ALA A 141 4.50 -29.24 -32.98
N THR A 142 4.67 -28.47 -31.89
CA THR A 142 4.96 -27.02 -31.98
C THR A 142 6.36 -26.73 -32.53
N SER A 143 7.31 -27.62 -32.28
CA SER A 143 8.70 -27.51 -32.75
C SER A 143 8.82 -27.69 -34.28
N ALA A 144 7.96 -28.50 -34.88
CA ALA A 144 7.97 -28.77 -36.32
C ALA A 144 7.41 -27.60 -37.17
N GLN A 145 6.53 -26.78 -36.61
CA GLN A 145 5.93 -25.63 -37.32
C GLN A 145 6.85 -24.41 -37.42
N LEU A 146 7.80 -24.24 -36.49
CA LEU A 146 8.77 -23.13 -36.54
C LEU A 146 9.81 -23.32 -37.65
N HIS A 147 10.13 -24.56 -38.03
CA HIS A 147 11.17 -24.80 -39.03
C HIS A 147 10.68 -24.67 -40.48
N THR A 148 9.37 -24.79 -40.74
CA THR A 148 8.78 -24.67 -42.07
C THR A 148 8.45 -23.23 -42.48
N ARG A 149 8.42 -22.27 -41.56
CA ARG A 149 8.22 -20.84 -41.88
C ARG A 149 9.49 -20.11 -42.31
N GLN A 150 10.67 -20.60 -41.93
CA GLN A 150 11.93 -19.88 -42.21
C GLN A 150 12.52 -20.18 -43.60
N THR A 151 12.12 -21.28 -44.25
CA THR A 151 12.57 -21.66 -45.59
C THR A 151 11.68 -21.13 -46.72
N GLY A 152 10.53 -20.53 -46.41
CA GLY A 152 9.61 -19.95 -47.41
C GLY A 152 9.80 -18.46 -47.73
N VAL A 153 10.69 -17.75 -47.01
CA VAL A 153 10.85 -16.28 -47.14
C VAL A 153 12.11 -15.88 -47.92
N LEU A 154 12.97 -16.82 -48.32
CA LEU A 154 14.24 -16.50 -49.01
C LEU A 154 14.16 -16.41 -50.55
N THR A 155 12.97 -16.50 -51.16
CA THR A 155 12.83 -16.49 -52.63
C THR A 155 11.76 -15.54 -53.18
N ALA A 156 11.22 -14.61 -52.38
CA ALA A 156 10.26 -13.62 -52.86
C ALA A 156 10.64 -12.19 -52.43
N GLY A 157 11.50 -11.57 -53.24
CA GLY A 157 11.69 -10.12 -53.43
C GLY A 157 12.36 -9.37 -52.26
N ILE A 158 13.56 -8.77 -52.34
CA ILE A 158 14.28 -8.11 -53.44
C ILE A 158 13.33 -7.22 -54.26
N GLU A 159 13.50 -5.89 -54.15
CA GLU A 159 12.60 -4.80 -54.57
C GLU A 159 11.55 -4.53 -53.48
N VAL A 160 11.67 -3.51 -52.61
CA VAL A 160 11.61 -2.06 -52.87
C VAL A 160 12.36 -1.33 -51.73
N GLU A 161 13.53 -0.74 -51.99
CA GLU A 161 13.79 0.72 -52.09
C GLU A 161 12.96 1.59 -51.11
N ALA A 162 13.57 2.09 -50.03
CA ALA A 162 14.14 3.45 -49.98
C ALA A 162 13.11 4.60 -50.02
N GLU A 163 12.31 4.76 -48.96
CA GLU A 163 11.55 5.97 -48.58
C GLU A 163 10.91 5.62 -47.22
N LEU A 164 10.96 6.33 -46.09
CA LEU A 164 11.10 7.74 -45.78
C LEU A 164 11.91 7.90 -44.48
N VAL A 165 12.92 8.76 -44.55
CA VAL A 165 13.42 9.55 -43.43
C VAL A 165 12.57 10.81 -43.37
N GLY A 166 11.96 11.10 -42.22
CA GLY A 166 11.51 12.46 -41.87
C GLY A 166 9.99 12.69 -41.88
N GLN A 167 9.34 12.43 -40.75
CA GLN A 167 8.07 12.97 -40.24
C GLN A 167 7.95 12.35 -38.84
N GLU A 168 7.76 13.02 -37.71
CA GLU A 168 7.13 14.31 -37.46
C GLU A 168 7.55 14.71 -36.03
N VAL A 169 8.56 15.57 -35.93
CA VAL A 169 8.76 16.42 -34.75
C VAL A 169 7.85 17.61 -35.01
N LEU A 170 6.61 17.60 -34.50
CA LEU A 170 5.70 18.76 -34.41
C LEU A 170 4.32 18.35 -33.84
N GLU A 171 4.26 18.15 -32.53
CA GLU A 171 3.04 18.36 -31.73
C GLU A 171 3.50 19.08 -30.45
N GLU A 172 4.05 20.28 -30.56
CA GLU A 172 3.29 21.54 -30.53
C GLU A 172 2.12 21.51 -29.54
N ARG A 173 2.34 22.04 -28.33
CA ARG A 173 2.09 23.46 -28.01
C ARG A 173 0.61 23.87 -28.10
N GLY A 174 -0.29 23.00 -27.67
CA GLY A 174 -1.74 23.29 -27.58
C GLY A 174 -2.30 23.61 -26.18
N ALA A 175 -1.51 23.97 -25.17
CA ALA A 175 -2.02 24.10 -23.78
C ALA A 175 -1.78 25.46 -23.08
N ALA A 176 -1.38 26.50 -23.82
CA ALA A 176 -1.00 27.80 -23.21
C ALA A 176 -1.89 28.99 -23.56
N MET A 177 -3.10 28.79 -24.12
CA MET A 177 -3.97 29.90 -24.58
C MET A 177 -5.41 29.88 -24.03
N GLU A 178 -5.65 29.41 -22.80
CA GLU A 178 -6.97 29.55 -22.15
C GLU A 178 -6.95 30.16 -20.73
N VAL A 179 -5.87 30.83 -20.31
CA VAL A 179 -5.79 31.45 -18.96
C VAL A 179 -6.09 32.97 -18.98
N LEU A 180 -6.37 33.59 -20.13
CA LEU A 180 -6.51 35.07 -20.23
C LEU A 180 -7.91 35.60 -20.60
N LYS A 181 -9.00 34.85 -20.36
CA LYS A 181 -10.38 35.35 -20.57
C LYS A 181 -11.24 35.52 -19.31
N GLY A 182 -10.70 35.27 -18.11
CA GLY A 182 -11.46 35.43 -16.86
C GLY A 182 -11.43 36.84 -16.24
N SER A 183 -10.58 37.76 -16.72
CA SER A 183 -10.40 39.08 -16.10
C SER A 183 -11.09 40.20 -16.88
N LEU A 184 -12.38 40.06 -17.19
CA LEU A 184 -13.23 41.21 -17.51
C LEU A 184 -14.72 40.84 -17.51
N GLN A 185 -15.38 40.83 -16.35
CA GLN A 185 -16.80 41.17 -16.26
C GLN A 185 -17.25 41.36 -14.80
N VAL A 186 -17.54 42.64 -14.51
CA VAL A 186 -18.49 43.23 -13.54
C VAL A 186 -18.17 43.07 -12.05
#